data_AF-A0AAW0B552-F1
#
_entry.id   AF-A0AAW0B552-F1
#
_cell.length_a   1.000
_cell.length_b   1.000
_cell.length_c   1.000
_cell.angle_alpha   90.00
_cell.angle_beta   90.00
_cell.angle_gamma   90.00
#
_symmetry.space_group_name_H-M   'P 1'
#
loop_
_entity.id
_entity.type
_entity.pdbx_description
1 polymer ?
#
loop_
_entity_poly.entity_id
_entity_poly.type
_entity_poly.pdbx_seq_one_letter_code
_entity_poly.pdbx_strand_id
1 'polypeptide(L)'
;MHLQQHAFDDIVRKGASRNFGAKIDESMHAATRAAYLRQTNFKNVTPQILRSLHRTLVAKYIRDQLDGRETFLDDDDFEQQAPSDIEPVGNVVVGSRKTPTSFADLENVMKEDTAFTRFRLRFAEFLNIFLPAFGYTLPQGKRVALQPTQEIIPFQFLKVFFQSLETWIEDADYLRCSPSFHNSERYDAALVKTVDGHIFARLVYVFTHKIEDKTHPFALV
;
A
#
# COMPACT_ATOMS: atom_id res chain seq x y z
N MET A 1 -44.97 34.37 52.75
CA MET A 1 -43.87 33.60 53.37
C MET A 1 -44.30 32.14 53.49
N HIS A 2 -44.30 31.37 52.39
CA HIS A 2 -44.78 29.97 52.33
C HIS A 2 -43.70 29.03 51.75
N LEU A 3 -42.84 29.56 50.86
CA LEU A 3 -41.71 28.84 50.28
C LEU A 3 -40.69 28.38 51.33
N GLN A 4 -40.41 29.20 52.34
CA GLN A 4 -39.47 28.85 53.42
C GLN A 4 -40.03 27.78 54.37
N GLN A 5 -41.36 27.65 54.45
CA GLN A 5 -42.04 26.72 55.35
C GLN A 5 -41.98 25.28 54.82
N HIS A 6 -42.03 25.12 53.49
CA HIS A 6 -41.99 23.81 52.83
C HIS A 6 -40.63 23.42 52.28
N ALA A 7 -39.65 24.33 52.29
CA ALA A 7 -38.32 24.07 51.74
C ALA A 7 -37.63 22.87 52.42
N PHE A 8 -37.77 22.75 53.75
CA PHE A 8 -37.17 21.64 54.49
C PHE A 8 -37.87 20.31 54.15
N ASP A 9 -39.20 20.29 54.16
CA ASP A 9 -39.99 19.12 53.79
C ASP A 9 -39.75 18.69 52.34
N ASP A 10 -39.58 19.63 51.41
CA ASP A 10 -39.26 19.33 50.02
C ASP A 10 -37.86 18.75 49.84
N ILE A 11 -36.87 19.19 50.62
CA ILE A 11 -35.52 18.60 50.62
C ILE A 11 -35.56 17.18 51.18
N VAL A 12 -36.29 16.97 52.28
CA VAL A 12 -36.45 15.65 52.89
C VAL A 12 -37.23 14.70 51.96
N ARG A 13 -38.30 15.19 51.31
CA ARG A 13 -39.14 14.41 50.40
C ARG A 13 -38.47 14.12 49.06
N LYS A 14 -37.63 15.03 48.53
CA LYS A 14 -36.81 14.78 47.33
C LYS A 14 -35.68 13.78 47.58
N GLY A 15 -35.17 13.73 48.81
CA GLY A 15 -34.01 12.91 49.17
C GLY A 15 -32.72 13.36 48.47
N ALA A 16 -31.57 12.91 48.98
CA ALA A 16 -30.30 13.11 48.28
C ALA A 16 -30.24 12.16 47.08
N SER A 17 -30.28 12.72 45.86
CA SER A 17 -30.07 11.96 44.64
C SER A 17 -28.63 11.42 44.60
N ARG A 18 -28.44 10.20 45.10
CA ARG A 18 -27.12 9.65 45.45
C ARG A 18 -26.25 9.26 44.24
N ASN A 19 -26.81 9.15 43.03
CA ASN A 19 -26.15 8.51 41.90
C ASN A 19 -26.12 9.31 40.58
N PHE A 20 -26.43 10.61 40.55
CA PHE A 20 -26.14 11.44 39.36
C PHE A 20 -24.78 12.13 39.50
N GLY A 21 -23.71 11.33 39.50
CA GLY A 21 -22.38 11.85 39.24
C GLY A 21 -22.25 12.16 37.75
N ALA A 22 -22.51 13.39 37.32
CA ALA A 22 -22.31 13.86 35.95
C ALA A 22 -20.82 13.98 35.54
N LYS A 23 -19.92 13.22 36.18
CA LYS A 23 -18.46 13.38 36.03
C LYS A 23 -17.87 12.62 34.85
N ILE A 24 -18.62 11.70 34.24
CA ILE A 24 -18.14 10.94 33.06
C ILE A 24 -18.62 11.60 31.75
N ASP A 25 -19.73 12.35 31.76
CA ASP A 25 -20.34 12.92 30.55
C ASP A 25 -20.24 14.44 30.41
N GLU A 26 -19.52 15.13 31.30
CA GLU A 26 -19.38 16.60 31.23
C GLU A 26 -18.74 17.05 29.89
N SER A 27 -17.83 16.24 29.33
CA SER A 27 -17.23 16.44 28.00
C SER A 27 -18.17 16.05 26.85
N MET A 28 -18.93 14.97 27.00
CA MET A 28 -19.97 14.54 26.04
C MET A 28 -21.08 15.58 25.89
N HIS A 29 -21.42 16.27 26.99
CA HIS A 29 -22.32 17.43 26.97
C HIS A 29 -21.77 18.58 26.15
N ALA A 30 -20.45 18.84 26.14
CA ALA A 30 -19.86 19.89 25.33
C ALA A 30 -20.00 19.61 23.82
N ALA A 31 -19.71 18.39 23.38
CA ALA A 31 -19.90 17.97 21.98
C ALA A 31 -21.38 17.99 21.58
N THR A 32 -22.27 17.50 22.45
CA THR A 32 -23.72 17.51 22.23
C THR A 32 -24.27 18.93 22.16
N ARG A 33 -23.80 19.83 23.03
CA ARG A 33 -24.15 21.26 23.03
C ARG A 33 -23.63 21.96 21.79
N ALA A 34 -22.42 21.66 21.33
CA ALA A 34 -21.86 22.20 20.11
C ALA A 34 -22.65 21.74 18.88
N ALA A 35 -23.02 20.46 18.81
CA ALA A 35 -23.87 19.91 17.76
C ALA A 35 -25.26 20.57 17.76
N TYR A 36 -25.88 20.71 18.95
CA TYR A 36 -27.17 21.39 19.10
C TYR A 36 -27.12 22.84 18.60
N LEU A 37 -26.13 23.63 19.04
CA LEU A 37 -26.03 25.06 18.73
C LEU A 37 -25.60 25.35 17.29
N ARG A 38 -24.74 24.53 16.70
CA ARG A 38 -24.10 24.83 15.40
C ARG A 38 -24.57 23.96 14.24
N GLN A 39 -25.26 22.85 14.52
CA GLN A 39 -25.55 21.83 13.51
C GLN A 39 -27.01 21.33 13.53
N THR A 40 -27.90 22.02 14.26
CA THR A 40 -29.34 21.74 14.22
C THR A 40 -30.15 22.98 13.89
N ASN A 41 -31.37 22.77 13.41
CA ASN A 41 -32.37 23.83 13.19
C ASN A 41 -33.29 24.06 14.41
N PHE A 42 -32.87 23.61 15.60
CA PHE A 42 -33.62 23.70 16.87
C PHE A 42 -34.98 22.99 16.89
N LYS A 43 -35.29 22.14 15.92
CA LYS A 43 -36.51 21.31 15.85
C LYS A 43 -36.11 19.86 15.65
N ASN A 44 -36.77 18.89 16.31
CA ASN A 44 -36.43 17.46 16.16
C ASN A 44 -34.91 17.21 16.22
N VAL A 45 -34.29 17.72 17.29
CA VAL A 45 -32.83 17.86 17.38
C VAL A 45 -32.11 16.53 17.63
N THR A 46 -32.76 15.58 18.29
CA THR A 46 -32.18 14.27 18.65
C THR A 46 -31.59 13.51 17.44
N PRO A 47 -32.34 13.25 16.35
CA PRO A 47 -31.78 12.57 15.18
C PRO A 47 -30.70 13.39 14.45
N GLN A 48 -30.74 14.72 14.54
CA GLN A 48 -29.74 15.59 13.90
C GLN A 48 -28.41 15.56 14.66
N ILE A 49 -28.47 15.66 15.99
CA ILE A 49 -27.31 15.54 16.87
C ILE A 49 -26.68 14.15 16.73
N LEU A 50 -27.49 13.09 16.76
CA LEU A 50 -26.99 11.73 16.63
C LEU A 50 -26.24 11.53 15.31
N ARG A 51 -26.79 12.04 14.20
CA ARG A 51 -26.16 11.99 12.88
C ARG A 51 -24.84 12.76 12.83
N SER A 52 -24.81 13.95 13.44
CA SER A 52 -23.61 14.79 13.54
C SER A 52 -22.49 14.10 14.31
N LEU A 53 -22.80 13.56 15.50
CA LEU A 53 -21.84 12.85 16.34
C LEU A 53 -21.34 11.58 15.65
N HIS A 54 -22.23 10.83 15.02
CA HIS A 54 -21.86 9.62 14.27
C HIS A 54 -20.87 9.93 13.14
N ARG A 55 -21.14 10.96 12.31
CA ARG A 55 -20.21 11.38 11.25
C ARG A 55 -18.86 11.80 11.80
N THR A 56 -18.86 12.56 12.90
CA THR A 56 -17.63 13.01 13.56
C THR A 56 -16.82 11.83 14.08
N LEU A 57 -17.48 10.83 14.67
CA LEU A 57 -16.82 9.61 15.17
C LEU A 57 -16.24 8.78 14.03
N VAL A 58 -16.98 8.59 12.93
CA VAL A 58 -16.48 7.86 11.74
C VAL A 58 -15.28 8.58 11.14
N ALA A 59 -15.33 9.91 11.00
CA ALA A 59 -14.22 10.70 10.46
C ALA A 59 -12.97 10.60 11.35
N LYS A 60 -13.14 10.68 12.69
CA LYS A 60 -12.04 10.48 13.64
C LYS A 60 -11.47 9.08 13.54
N TYR A 61 -12.31 8.05 13.51
CA TYR A 61 -11.86 6.67 13.36
C TYR A 61 -11.03 6.46 12.09
N ILE A 62 -11.48 6.99 10.95
CA ILE A 62 -10.72 6.92 9.70
C ILE A 62 -9.38 7.66 9.84
N ARG A 63 -9.36 8.85 10.46
CA ARG A 63 -8.13 9.61 10.67
C ARG A 63 -7.15 8.88 11.59
N ASP A 64 -7.62 8.32 12.71
CA ASP A 64 -6.78 7.52 13.62
C ASP A 64 -6.19 6.29 12.92
N GLN A 65 -6.95 5.64 12.03
CA GLN A 65 -6.44 4.52 11.23
C GLN A 65 -5.39 4.96 10.20
N LEU A 66 -5.52 6.17 9.64
CA LEU A 66 -4.51 6.75 8.74
C LEU A 66 -3.27 7.18 9.51
N ASP A 67 -3.43 7.89 10.63
CA ASP A 67 -2.33 8.36 11.48
C ASP A 67 -1.55 7.17 12.02
N GLY A 68 -2.24 6.13 12.51
CA GLY A 68 -1.60 4.89 12.95
C GLY A 68 -0.78 4.26 11.84
N ARG A 69 -1.30 4.22 10.60
CA ARG A 69 -0.54 3.75 9.44
C ARG A 69 0.64 4.65 9.12
N GLU A 70 0.47 5.98 9.08
CA GLU A 70 1.56 6.94 8.88
C GLU A 70 2.68 6.76 9.93
N THR A 71 2.33 6.44 11.19
CA THR A 71 3.34 6.17 12.24
C THR A 71 4.14 4.89 11.99
N PHE A 72 3.51 3.82 11.45
CA PHE A 72 4.22 2.61 11.02
C PHE A 72 5.07 2.84 9.76
N LEU A 73 4.66 3.77 8.90
CA LEU A 73 5.40 4.15 7.70
C LEU A 73 6.61 5.05 8.05
N ASP A 74 6.59 5.80 9.14
CA ASP A 74 7.76 6.58 9.59
C ASP A 74 8.87 5.71 10.22
N ASP A 75 8.54 4.53 10.77
CA ASP A 75 9.53 3.58 11.32
C ASP A 75 10.02 2.53 10.30
N ASP A 76 9.26 2.27 9.23
CA ASP A 76 9.68 1.44 8.09
C ASP A 76 9.87 2.30 6.83
N ASP A 77 11.11 2.78 6.64
CA ASP A 77 11.75 2.83 5.33
C ASP A 77 10.97 3.56 4.21
N PHE A 78 10.35 4.71 4.53
CA PHE A 78 10.12 5.73 3.51
C PHE A 78 11.46 6.40 3.20
N GLU A 79 12.37 5.63 2.60
CA GLU A 79 13.23 6.20 1.57
C GLU A 79 12.28 7.04 0.70
N GLN A 80 12.48 8.35 0.76
CA GLN A 80 12.08 9.25 -0.32
C GLN A 80 12.39 8.48 -1.59
N GLN A 81 11.37 8.01 -2.31
CA GLN A 81 11.60 7.33 -3.57
C GLN A 81 12.30 8.38 -4.43
N ALA A 82 13.63 8.30 -4.47
CA ALA A 82 14.42 9.02 -5.45
C ALA A 82 13.71 8.70 -6.76
N PRO A 83 13.38 9.72 -7.58
CA PRO A 83 12.75 9.48 -8.87
C PRO A 83 13.52 8.34 -9.51
N SER A 84 12.80 7.27 -9.85
CA SER A 84 13.45 6.13 -10.46
C SER A 84 14.11 6.65 -11.73
N ASP A 85 15.45 6.74 -11.74
CA ASP A 85 16.27 7.07 -12.92
C ASP A 85 16.12 6.03 -14.05
N ILE A 86 15.10 5.17 -13.96
CA ILE A 86 14.78 4.11 -14.90
C ILE A 86 13.88 4.77 -15.94
N GLU A 87 14.46 5.01 -17.11
CA GLU A 87 13.69 5.40 -18.27
C GLU A 87 12.61 4.34 -18.55
N PRO A 88 11.37 4.75 -18.87
CA PRO A 88 10.31 3.81 -19.22
C PRO A 88 10.78 2.92 -20.39
N VAL A 89 10.68 1.60 -20.19
CA VAL A 89 11.03 0.65 -21.25
C VAL A 89 9.78 0.43 -22.09
N GLY A 90 9.69 1.20 -23.17
CA GLY A 90 8.50 1.20 -24.04
C GLY A 90 7.27 1.73 -23.29
N ASN A 91 6.25 0.88 -23.14
CA ASN A 91 5.00 1.19 -22.46
C ASN A 91 4.97 0.70 -21.00
N VAL A 92 6.12 0.47 -20.38
CA VAL A 92 6.21 -0.16 -19.06
C VAL A 92 7.07 0.67 -18.09
N VAL A 93 6.58 0.82 -16.86
CA VAL A 93 7.27 1.49 -15.75
C VAL A 93 7.27 0.58 -14.51
N VAL A 94 8.41 0.46 -13.84
CA VAL A 94 8.53 -0.25 -12.56
C VAL A 94 8.37 0.72 -11.40
N GLY A 95 7.81 0.27 -10.28
CA GLY A 95 7.58 1.13 -9.12
C GLY A 95 7.66 0.42 -7.78
N SER A 96 7.62 1.22 -6.70
CA SER A 96 7.89 0.76 -5.34
C SER A 96 9.26 0.09 -5.22
N ARG A 97 10.31 0.87 -5.47
CA ARG A 97 11.70 0.47 -5.28
C ARG A 97 11.91 -0.03 -3.84
N LYS A 98 12.61 -1.14 -3.69
CA LYS A 98 13.07 -1.66 -2.40
C LYS A 98 14.58 -1.48 -2.25
N THR A 99 15.05 -1.74 -1.03
CA THR A 99 16.48 -1.81 -0.70
C THR A 99 17.20 -2.81 -1.61
N PRO A 100 18.38 -2.46 -2.16
CA PRO A 100 19.21 -3.38 -2.92
C PRO A 100 19.49 -4.65 -2.11
N THR A 101 19.44 -5.81 -2.78
CA THR A 101 19.66 -7.11 -2.16
C THR A 101 20.62 -7.92 -3.02
N SER A 102 21.50 -8.70 -2.39
CA SER A 102 22.42 -9.57 -3.13
C SER A 102 21.70 -10.79 -3.70
N PHE A 103 22.23 -11.40 -4.76
CA PHE A 103 21.70 -12.65 -5.28
C PHE A 103 21.70 -13.78 -4.24
N ALA A 104 22.75 -13.85 -3.41
CA ALA A 104 22.85 -14.85 -2.35
C ALA A 104 21.73 -14.68 -1.30
N ASP A 105 21.51 -13.44 -0.86
CA ASP A 105 20.48 -13.15 0.14
C ASP A 105 19.08 -13.40 -0.42
N LEU A 106 18.82 -13.03 -1.68
CA LEU A 106 17.55 -13.31 -2.34
C LEU A 106 17.24 -14.81 -2.39
N GLU A 107 18.20 -15.63 -2.83
CA GLU A 107 18.03 -17.09 -2.91
C GLU A 107 17.85 -17.72 -1.52
N ASN A 108 18.44 -17.14 -0.48
CA ASN A 108 18.27 -17.58 0.90
C ASN A 108 16.90 -17.21 1.47
N VAL A 109 16.43 -15.98 1.24
CA VAL A 109 15.12 -15.50 1.72
C VAL A 109 13.99 -16.26 1.02
N MET A 110 14.12 -16.50 -0.29
CA MET A 110 13.11 -17.16 -1.11
C MET A 110 13.36 -18.66 -1.29
N LYS A 111 14.06 -19.30 -0.35
CA LYS A 111 14.49 -20.70 -0.47
C LYS A 111 13.33 -21.70 -0.60
N GLU A 112 12.17 -21.38 -0.05
CA GLU A 112 10.97 -22.21 -0.14
C GLU A 112 10.30 -22.15 -1.52
N ASP A 113 10.53 -21.07 -2.28
CA ASP A 113 9.94 -20.89 -3.59
C ASP A 113 10.83 -21.51 -4.69
N THR A 114 10.27 -22.51 -5.37
CA THR A 114 10.91 -23.18 -6.50
C THR A 114 11.33 -22.23 -7.63
N ALA A 115 10.65 -21.09 -7.80
CA ALA A 115 10.99 -20.09 -8.81
C ALA A 115 12.38 -19.49 -8.60
N PHE A 116 12.85 -19.40 -7.35
CA PHE A 116 14.14 -18.83 -6.98
C PHE A 116 15.27 -19.88 -6.84
N THR A 117 14.99 -21.14 -7.14
CA THR A 117 16.02 -22.19 -7.12
C THR A 117 17.07 -21.91 -8.20
N ARG A 118 18.33 -21.72 -7.78
CA ARG A 118 19.47 -21.36 -8.66
C ARG A 118 19.17 -20.13 -9.52
N PHE A 119 18.40 -19.18 -9.00
CA PHE A 119 17.95 -17.98 -9.69
C PHE A 119 19.08 -17.25 -10.40
N ARG A 120 20.21 -17.00 -9.71
CA ARG A 120 21.39 -16.33 -10.28
C ARG A 120 21.93 -17.03 -11.52
N LEU A 121 22.01 -18.37 -11.50
CA LEU A 121 22.53 -19.16 -12.61
C LEU A 121 21.57 -19.13 -13.80
N ARG A 122 20.26 -19.30 -13.53
CA ARG A 122 19.20 -19.23 -14.56
C ARG A 122 19.13 -17.84 -15.19
N PHE A 123 19.27 -16.79 -14.38
CA PHE A 123 19.28 -15.42 -14.87
C PHE A 123 20.53 -15.14 -15.71
N ALA A 124 21.71 -15.62 -15.31
CA ALA A 124 22.92 -15.51 -16.13
C ALA A 124 22.77 -16.25 -17.48
N GLU A 125 22.21 -17.46 -17.49
CA GLU A 125 21.90 -18.21 -18.72
C GLU A 125 20.93 -17.44 -19.62
N PHE A 126 19.87 -16.89 -19.02
CA PHE A 126 18.92 -16.04 -19.73
C PHE A 126 19.61 -14.82 -20.37
N LEU A 127 20.45 -14.09 -19.64
CA LEU A 127 21.18 -12.93 -20.17
C LEU A 127 22.09 -13.30 -21.34
N ASN A 128 22.72 -14.47 -21.29
CA ASN A 128 23.59 -14.96 -22.37
C ASN A 128 22.81 -15.30 -23.65
N ILE A 129 21.52 -15.61 -23.55
CA ILE A 129 20.64 -15.85 -24.72
C ILE A 129 19.98 -14.54 -25.16
N PHE A 130 19.49 -13.75 -24.20
CA PHE A 130 18.75 -12.52 -24.43
C PHE A 130 19.62 -11.44 -25.08
N LEU A 131 20.82 -11.16 -24.56
CA LEU A 131 21.64 -10.06 -25.08
C LEU A 131 21.95 -10.23 -26.59
N PRO A 132 22.46 -11.38 -27.07
CA PRO A 132 22.70 -11.58 -28.50
C PRO A 132 21.41 -11.56 -29.35
N ALA A 133 20.30 -12.12 -28.83
CA ALA A 133 19.04 -12.18 -29.56
C ALA A 133 18.45 -10.80 -29.85
N PHE A 134 18.68 -9.84 -28.95
CA PHE A 134 18.22 -8.45 -29.10
C PHE A 134 19.30 -7.51 -29.65
N GLY A 135 20.42 -8.06 -30.16
CA GLY A 135 21.49 -7.29 -30.81
C GLY A 135 22.41 -6.55 -29.86
N TYR A 136 22.37 -6.84 -28.57
CA TYR A 136 23.31 -6.30 -27.58
C TYR A 136 24.62 -7.11 -27.59
N THR A 137 25.75 -6.42 -27.48
CA THR A 137 27.04 -7.06 -27.29
C THR A 137 27.12 -7.66 -25.90
N LEU A 138 27.68 -8.88 -25.80
CA LEU A 138 28.00 -9.46 -24.50
C LEU A 138 29.04 -8.57 -23.79
N PRO A 139 28.89 -8.32 -22.48
CA PRO A 139 29.87 -7.56 -21.71
C PRO A 139 31.27 -8.14 -21.90
N GLN A 140 32.19 -7.32 -22.42
CA GLN A 140 33.59 -7.72 -22.71
C GLN A 140 33.73 -8.90 -23.69
N GLY A 141 32.70 -9.21 -24.48
CA GLY A 141 32.68 -10.34 -25.42
C GLY A 141 32.68 -11.72 -24.74
N LYS A 142 32.42 -11.79 -23.43
CA LYS A 142 32.41 -13.02 -22.65
C LYS A 142 31.00 -13.35 -22.16
N ARG A 143 30.77 -14.64 -21.86
CA ARG A 143 29.52 -15.05 -21.22
C ARG A 143 29.36 -14.34 -19.88
N VAL A 144 28.18 -13.78 -19.65
CA VAL A 144 27.80 -13.14 -18.38
C VAL A 144 27.82 -14.21 -17.29
N ALA A 145 28.65 -13.97 -16.27
CA ALA A 145 28.75 -14.80 -15.08
C ALA A 145 28.49 -13.90 -13.86
N LEU A 146 27.34 -14.11 -13.22
CA LEU A 146 26.92 -13.30 -12.08
C LEU A 146 27.54 -13.85 -10.79
N GLN A 147 28.02 -12.96 -9.92
CA GLN A 147 28.57 -13.33 -8.62
C GLN A 147 27.49 -13.32 -7.53
N PRO A 148 27.61 -14.14 -6.47
CA PRO A 148 26.62 -14.17 -5.39
C PRO A 148 26.49 -12.82 -4.65
N THR A 149 27.58 -12.06 -4.59
CA THR A 149 27.65 -10.74 -3.93
C THR A 149 27.14 -9.60 -4.79
N GLN A 150 26.81 -9.83 -6.07
CA GLN A 150 26.24 -8.78 -6.90
C GLN A 150 24.82 -8.46 -6.45
N GLU A 151 24.51 -7.17 -6.52
CA GLU A 151 23.22 -6.63 -6.10
C GLU A 151 22.22 -6.55 -7.25
N ILE A 152 20.96 -6.73 -6.87
CA ILE A 152 19.79 -6.38 -7.66
C ILE A 152 18.91 -5.44 -6.85
N ILE A 153 18.11 -4.65 -7.55
CA ILE A 153 17.18 -3.72 -6.90
C ILE A 153 15.76 -4.23 -7.13
N PRO A 154 15.04 -4.70 -6.09
CA PRO A 154 13.67 -5.18 -6.23
C PRO A 154 12.67 -4.05 -6.42
N PHE A 155 11.56 -4.37 -7.08
CA PHE A 155 10.38 -3.51 -7.23
C PHE A 155 9.12 -4.31 -6.87
N GLN A 156 8.06 -3.64 -6.40
CA GLN A 156 6.83 -4.33 -5.98
C GLN A 156 5.76 -4.39 -7.07
N PHE A 157 5.81 -3.49 -8.06
CA PHE A 157 4.82 -3.47 -9.11
C PHE A 157 5.39 -3.03 -10.46
N LEU A 158 4.64 -3.41 -11.50
CA LEU A 158 4.80 -3.06 -12.89
C LEU A 158 3.55 -2.29 -13.34
N LYS A 159 3.73 -1.11 -13.91
CA LYS A 159 2.67 -0.33 -14.55
C LYS A 159 2.82 -0.46 -16.07
N VAL A 160 1.77 -0.92 -16.73
CA VAL A 160 1.75 -1.14 -18.19
C VAL A 160 0.74 -0.19 -18.80
N PHE A 161 1.20 0.68 -19.70
CA PHE A 161 0.37 1.60 -20.45
C PHE A 161 -0.14 0.94 -21.72
N PHE A 162 -1.42 1.12 -22.04
CA PHE A 162 -2.01 0.60 -23.27
C PHE A 162 -3.08 1.54 -23.78
N GLN A 163 -3.36 1.48 -25.07
CA GLN A 163 -4.50 2.16 -25.65
C GLN A 163 -5.71 1.23 -25.63
N SER A 164 -6.77 1.64 -24.95
CA SER A 164 -8.04 0.89 -24.98
C SER A 164 -8.61 0.90 -26.40
N LEU A 165 -8.97 -0.28 -26.91
CA LEU A 165 -9.61 -0.39 -28.24
C LEU A 165 -11.07 0.09 -28.25
N GLU A 166 -11.68 0.24 -27.06
CA GLU A 166 -13.06 0.73 -26.93
C GLU A 166 -13.10 2.25 -26.87
N THR A 167 -12.30 2.85 -25.98
CA THR A 167 -12.33 4.30 -25.73
C THR A 167 -11.29 5.06 -26.54
N TRP A 168 -10.28 4.38 -27.10
CA TRP A 168 -9.11 4.96 -27.79
C TRP A 168 -8.26 5.88 -26.90
N ILE A 169 -8.48 5.82 -25.59
CA ILE A 169 -7.75 6.58 -24.58
C ILE A 169 -6.63 5.71 -24.02
N GLU A 170 -5.51 6.34 -23.69
CA GLU A 170 -4.43 5.70 -22.95
C GLU A 170 -4.88 5.40 -21.52
N ASP A 171 -4.76 4.14 -21.13
CA ASP A 171 -5.04 3.66 -19.78
C ASP A 171 -3.84 2.84 -19.27
N ALA A 172 -3.87 2.45 -18.00
CA ALA A 172 -2.77 1.69 -17.41
C ALA A 172 -3.22 0.60 -16.45
N ASP A 173 -2.64 -0.58 -16.63
CA ASP A 173 -2.79 -1.70 -15.72
C ASP A 173 -1.62 -1.76 -14.73
N TYR A 174 -1.94 -2.15 -13.49
CA TYR A 174 -0.98 -2.30 -12.40
C TYR A 174 -0.87 -3.78 -12.01
N LEU A 175 0.26 -4.40 -12.36
CA LEU A 175 0.60 -5.77 -11.98
C LEU A 175 1.52 -5.75 -10.75
N ARG A 176 1.22 -6.54 -9.73
CA ARG A 176 1.91 -6.58 -8.44
C ARG A 176 2.51 -7.94 -8.17
N CYS A 177 3.65 -7.95 -7.49
CA CYS A 177 4.33 -9.17 -7.03
C CYS A 177 3.87 -9.62 -5.63
N SER A 178 2.91 -8.92 -5.01
CA SER A 178 2.44 -9.25 -3.66
C SER A 178 1.50 -10.46 -3.68
N PRO A 179 1.86 -11.57 -3.02
CA PRO A 179 1.07 -12.81 -3.07
C PRO A 179 -0.23 -12.74 -2.25
N SER A 180 -0.38 -11.75 -1.36
CA SER A 180 -1.57 -11.58 -0.51
C SER A 180 -2.15 -10.18 -0.65
N PHE A 181 -3.46 -10.11 -0.91
CA PHE A 181 -4.25 -8.89 -0.92
C PHE A 181 -5.44 -9.08 0.04
N HIS A 182 -5.44 -8.35 1.15
CA HIS A 182 -6.44 -8.51 2.23
C HIS A 182 -6.61 -9.96 2.71
N ASN A 183 -5.49 -10.64 2.99
CA ASN A 183 -5.45 -12.04 3.42
C ASN A 183 -6.02 -13.04 2.41
N SER A 184 -6.15 -12.62 1.14
CA SER A 184 -6.54 -13.49 0.03
C SER A 184 -5.38 -13.60 -0.95
N GLU A 185 -5.17 -14.78 -1.51
CA GLU A 185 -4.14 -14.99 -2.52
C GLU A 185 -4.43 -14.11 -3.76
N ARG A 186 -3.39 -13.46 -4.26
CA ARG A 186 -3.44 -12.64 -5.47
C ARG A 186 -2.36 -13.10 -6.43
N TYR A 187 -2.77 -13.30 -7.68
CA TYR A 187 -1.89 -13.65 -8.78
C TYR A 187 -2.17 -12.71 -9.94
N ASP A 188 -1.16 -11.91 -10.29
CA ASP A 188 -1.25 -10.99 -11.41
C ASP A 188 -0.66 -11.67 -12.65
N ALA A 189 -1.52 -11.99 -13.61
CA ALA A 189 -1.15 -12.66 -14.85
C ALA A 189 -1.02 -11.66 -16.00
N ALA A 190 -0.13 -11.95 -16.94
CA ALA A 190 0.10 -11.15 -18.13
C ALA A 190 0.18 -12.05 -19.37
N LEU A 191 -0.28 -11.52 -20.51
CA LEU A 191 -0.04 -12.12 -21.82
C LEU A 191 1.29 -11.58 -22.36
N VAL A 192 2.31 -12.44 -22.39
CA VAL A 192 3.67 -12.09 -22.81
C VAL A 192 3.91 -12.55 -24.24
N LYS A 193 4.45 -11.66 -25.07
CA LYS A 193 4.91 -12.00 -26.42
C LYS A 193 6.36 -12.50 -26.36
N THR A 194 6.58 -13.74 -26.74
CA THR A 194 7.90 -14.38 -26.85
C THR A 194 8.27 -14.59 -28.32
N VAL A 195 9.45 -15.16 -28.57
CA VAL A 195 9.92 -15.53 -29.92
C VAL A 195 9.03 -16.61 -30.54
N ASP A 196 8.52 -17.53 -29.71
CA ASP A 196 7.73 -18.69 -30.14
C ASP A 196 6.21 -18.43 -30.18
N GLY A 197 5.75 -17.26 -29.72
CA GLY A 197 4.35 -16.87 -29.74
C GLY A 197 3.91 -16.11 -28.49
N HIS A 198 2.62 -16.20 -28.15
CA HIS A 198 2.09 -15.58 -26.94
C HIS A 198 1.93 -16.62 -25.84
N ILE A 199 2.33 -16.27 -24.62
CA ILE A 199 2.17 -17.11 -23.44
C ILE A 199 1.43 -16.35 -22.35
N PHE A 200 0.61 -17.06 -21.58
CA PHE A 200 0.13 -16.54 -20.30
C PHE A 200 1.18 -16.84 -19.23
N ALA A 201 1.61 -15.81 -18.52
CA ALA A 201 2.60 -15.93 -17.47
C ALA A 201 2.13 -15.20 -16.22
N ARG A 202 2.65 -15.59 -15.05
CA ARG A 202 2.26 -15.00 -13.77
C ARG A 202 3.42 -14.18 -13.25
N LEU A 203 3.21 -12.91 -12.97
CA LEU A 203 4.27 -12.07 -12.42
C LEU A 203 4.69 -12.57 -11.03
N VAL A 204 5.93 -13.02 -10.89
CA VAL A 204 6.49 -13.51 -9.62
C VAL A 204 7.39 -12.45 -8.98
N TYR A 205 8.26 -11.83 -9.77
CA TYR A 205 9.27 -10.91 -9.24
C TYR A 205 9.66 -9.85 -10.27
N VAL A 206 9.91 -8.61 -9.83
CA VAL A 206 10.38 -7.51 -10.68
C VAL A 206 11.61 -6.90 -10.03
N PHE A 207 12.66 -6.69 -10.81
CA PHE A 207 13.92 -6.16 -10.32
C PHE A 207 14.66 -5.43 -11.43
N THR A 208 15.63 -4.60 -11.08
CA THR A 208 16.59 -4.07 -12.04
C THR A 208 17.99 -4.62 -11.79
N HIS A 209 18.74 -4.75 -12.88
CA HIS A 209 20.14 -5.15 -12.82
C HIS A 209 20.95 -4.30 -13.82
N LYS A 210 22.17 -3.95 -13.41
CA LYS A 210 23.09 -3.14 -14.23
C LYS A 210 23.86 -4.06 -15.18
N ILE A 211 23.73 -3.82 -16.48
CA ILE A 211 24.52 -4.48 -17.52
C ILE A 211 25.41 -3.41 -18.14
N GLU A 212 26.72 -3.61 -18.02
CA GLU A 212 27.73 -2.58 -18.35
C GLU A 212 27.48 -1.28 -17.58
N ASP A 213 26.99 -0.24 -18.27
CA ASP A 213 26.64 1.07 -17.70
C ASP A 213 25.15 1.40 -17.72
N LYS A 214 24.30 0.47 -18.19
CA LYS A 214 22.85 0.67 -18.27
C LYS A 214 22.11 -0.21 -17.29
N THR A 215 21.16 0.39 -16.58
CA THR A 215 20.25 -0.32 -15.68
C THR A 215 19.05 -0.79 -16.48
N HIS A 216 18.81 -2.10 -16.49
CA HIS A 216 17.69 -2.70 -17.21
C HIS A 216 16.69 -3.31 -16.21
N PRO A 217 15.37 -3.10 -16.41
CA PRO A 217 14.35 -3.80 -15.66
C PRO A 217 14.12 -5.21 -16.21
N PHE A 218 13.91 -6.16 -15.30
CA PHE A 218 13.62 -7.55 -15.59
C PHE A 218 12.44 -8.03 -14.75
N ALA A 219 11.70 -9.00 -15.30
CA ALA A 219 10.62 -9.67 -14.61
C ALA A 219 10.81 -11.18 -14.65
N LEU A 220 10.57 -11.83 -13.51
CA LEU A 220 10.41 -13.27 -13.39
C LEU A 220 8.92 -13.58 -13.52
N VAL A 221 8.58 -14.40 -14.51
CA VAL A 221 7.20 -14.78 -14.86
C VAL A 221 7.01 -16.28 -15.00
#